data_AF-A0A820TJP2-F1
#
_entry.id   AF-A0A820TJP2-F1
#
_cell.length_a   1.000
_cell.length_b   1.000
_cell.length_c   1.000
_cell.angle_alpha   90.00
_cell.angle_beta   90.00
_cell.angle_gamma   90.00
#
_symmetry.space_group_name_H-M   'P 1'
#
loop_
_entity.id
_entity.type
_entity.pdbx_description
1 polymer ?
#
loop_
_entity_poly.entity_id
_entity_poly.type
_entity_poly.pdbx_seq_one_letter_code
_entity_poly.pdbx_strand_id
1 'polypeptide(L)'
;MWLVFLLVVVSVVGGTPVTIIDHLQALSDCVAKLEQRLLLCTGRVNHTQFQRHTGLRSGIYIHVNTSQCEFSSTPTYLTSLTGNSTRWATVGISTAYSPSVMGFDVYLAYWDLGSATEYMLMAAYQHQWALEWVGIAKTHS
;
A
#
# COMPACT_ATOMS: atom_id res chain seq x y z
N MET A 1 23.64 -9.42 -4.87
CA MET A 1 23.44 -10.79 -4.36
C MET A 1 22.96 -11.62 -5.55
N TRP A 2 23.75 -12.61 -5.92
CA TRP A 2 23.80 -13.20 -7.27
C TRP A 2 22.58 -14.06 -7.58
N LEU A 3 21.84 -13.72 -8.64
CA LEU A 3 20.91 -14.64 -9.30
C LEU A 3 21.75 -15.61 -10.14
N VAL A 4 21.85 -16.84 -9.67
CA VAL A 4 22.47 -17.95 -10.39
C VAL A 4 21.56 -18.30 -11.57
N PHE A 5 21.85 -17.76 -12.75
CA PHE A 5 21.35 -18.31 -14.00
C PHE A 5 22.02 -19.67 -14.21
N LEU A 6 21.31 -20.74 -13.85
CA LEU A 6 21.74 -22.12 -14.11
C LEU A 6 21.53 -22.39 -15.61
N LEU A 7 22.56 -22.15 -16.41
CA LEU A 7 22.65 -22.62 -17.80
C LEU A 7 22.80 -24.15 -17.76
N VAL A 8 21.68 -24.88 -17.83
CA VAL A 8 21.68 -26.33 -18.03
C VAL A 8 21.91 -26.58 -19.52
N VAL A 9 23.16 -26.86 -19.89
CA VAL A 9 23.50 -27.41 -21.22
C VAL A 9 23.03 -28.86 -21.26
N VAL A 10 21.89 -29.14 -21.89
CA VAL A 10 21.41 -30.51 -22.11
C VAL A 10 22.00 -31.04 -23.41
N SER A 11 22.93 -31.99 -23.31
CA SER A 11 23.47 -32.75 -24.44
C SER A 11 22.40 -33.67 -25.03
N VAL A 12 22.12 -33.49 -26.33
CA VAL A 12 21.18 -34.32 -27.09
C VAL A 12 21.86 -35.65 -27.46
N VAL A 13 21.46 -36.74 -26.83
CA VAL A 13 21.73 -38.12 -27.31
C VAL A 13 20.38 -38.75 -27.65
N GLY A 14 20.29 -39.33 -28.85
CA GLY A 14 19.04 -39.58 -29.57
C GLY A 14 17.99 -40.44 -28.85
N GLY A 15 16.72 -40.06 -29.08
CA GLY A 15 15.52 -40.77 -28.62
C GLY A 15 14.54 -39.85 -27.88
N THR A 16 13.66 -39.19 -28.64
CA THR A 16 12.62 -38.21 -28.21
C THR A 16 13.07 -37.09 -27.26
N PRO A 17 13.76 -36.05 -27.77
CA PRO A 17 14.21 -34.89 -26.99
C PRO A 17 13.10 -33.89 -26.60
N VAL A 18 11.87 -34.06 -27.09
CA VAL A 18 10.84 -33.01 -27.10
C VAL A 18 10.01 -33.00 -25.81
N THR A 19 9.66 -34.16 -25.27
CA THR A 19 8.69 -34.26 -24.14
C THR A 19 9.23 -33.74 -22.81
N ILE A 20 10.52 -33.93 -22.51
CA ILE A 20 11.15 -33.47 -21.27
C ILE A 20 11.34 -31.94 -21.29
N ILE A 21 11.73 -31.38 -22.44
CA ILE A 21 11.87 -29.93 -22.61
C ILE A 21 10.50 -29.26 -22.47
N ASP A 22 9.46 -29.80 -23.11
CA ASP A 22 8.09 -29.28 -22.99
C ASP A 22 7.58 -29.31 -21.53
N HIS A 23 7.89 -30.38 -20.78
CA HIS A 23 7.51 -30.48 -19.37
C HIS A 23 8.28 -29.49 -18.49
N LEU A 24 9.57 -29.27 -18.75
CA LEU A 24 10.37 -28.28 -18.03
C LEU A 24 9.91 -26.86 -18.34
N GLN A 25 9.56 -26.56 -19.60
CA GLN A 25 8.97 -25.29 -20.01
C GLN A 25 7.63 -25.05 -19.30
N ALA A 26 6.76 -26.06 -19.27
CA ALA A 26 5.48 -25.99 -18.57
C ALA A 26 5.66 -25.77 -17.06
N LEU A 27 6.70 -26.35 -16.46
CA LEU A 27 7.04 -26.14 -15.04
C LEU A 27 7.58 -24.73 -14.79
N SER A 28 8.46 -24.18 -15.65
CA SER A 28 8.93 -22.81 -15.52
C SER A 28 7.81 -21.80 -15.67
N ASP A 29 6.90 -22.02 -16.63
CA ASP A 29 5.73 -21.18 -16.84
C ASP A 29 4.76 -21.25 -15.66
N CYS A 30 4.60 -22.44 -15.07
CA CYS A 30 3.78 -22.64 -13.88
C CYS A 30 4.39 -21.93 -12.65
N VAL A 31 5.71 -22.02 -12.44
CA VAL A 31 6.42 -21.30 -11.38
C VAL A 31 6.32 -19.79 -11.58
N ALA A 32 6.54 -19.28 -12.80
CA ALA A 32 6.40 -17.85 -13.12
C ALA A 32 4.97 -17.33 -12.88
N LYS A 33 3.96 -18.17 -13.12
CA LYS A 33 2.54 -17.87 -12.86
C LYS A 33 2.18 -17.90 -11.37
N LEU A 34 2.96 -18.61 -10.56
CA LEU A 34 2.78 -18.74 -9.11
C LEU A 34 3.57 -17.68 -8.32
N GLU A 35 4.64 -17.12 -8.89
CA GLU A 35 5.37 -16.01 -8.27
C GLU A 35 4.56 -14.71 -8.34
N GLN A 36 3.75 -14.46 -7.32
CA GLN A 36 3.17 -13.14 -7.11
C GLN A 36 4.28 -12.17 -6.70
N ARG A 37 4.76 -11.38 -7.67
CA ARG A 37 5.65 -10.26 -7.39
C ARG A 37 4.82 -9.10 -6.84
N LEU A 38 5.19 -8.66 -5.64
CA LEU A 38 4.54 -7.56 -4.94
C LEU A 38 5.47 -6.36 -4.89
N LEU A 39 4.92 -5.18 -5.17
CA LEU A 39 5.57 -3.92 -4.87
C LEU A 39 5.06 -3.42 -3.53
N LEU A 40 6.00 -3.20 -2.61
CA LEU A 40 5.75 -2.63 -1.29
C LEU A 40 6.26 -1.20 -1.26
N CYS A 41 5.43 -0.27 -0.82
CA CYS A 41 5.84 1.10 -0.55
C CYS A 41 5.29 1.55 0.79
N THR A 42 6.05 2.37 1.51
CA THR A 42 5.63 2.87 2.82
C THR A 42 5.84 4.37 2.88
N GLY A 43 5.08 5.04 3.72
CA GLY A 43 5.32 6.45 3.97
C GLY A 43 4.70 6.94 5.27
N ARG A 44 5.00 8.20 5.55
CA ARG A 44 4.54 8.91 6.73
C ARG A 44 4.13 10.31 6.34
N VAL A 45 3.03 10.77 6.90
CA VAL A 45 2.45 12.10 6.66
C VAL A 45 2.23 12.76 8.01
N ASN A 46 2.76 13.97 8.20
CA ASN A 46 2.81 14.62 9.51
C ASN A 46 1.60 15.52 9.77
N HIS A 47 1.46 15.96 11.02
CA HIS A 47 0.33 16.75 11.52
C HIS A 47 0.01 18.02 10.70
N THR A 48 1.01 18.60 10.03
CA THR A 48 0.84 19.82 9.22
C THR A 48 0.03 19.61 7.95
N GLN A 49 -0.20 18.37 7.54
CA GLN A 49 -0.88 18.03 6.29
C GLN A 49 -2.35 17.66 6.49
N PHE A 50 -2.84 17.62 7.74
CA PHE A 50 -4.25 17.45 8.01
C PHE A 50 -5.03 18.69 7.57
N GLN A 51 -6.15 18.46 6.89
CA GLN A 51 -7.00 19.49 6.33
C GLN A 51 -8.41 19.39 6.91
N ARG A 52 -9.07 20.56 7.02
CA ARG A 52 -10.46 20.66 7.45
C ARG A 52 -11.36 19.95 6.45
N HIS A 53 -12.17 18.99 6.90
CA HIS A 53 -13.24 18.44 6.08
C HIS A 53 -14.57 19.15 6.40
N THR A 54 -15.03 20.00 5.47
CA THR A 54 -16.32 20.70 5.56
C THR A 54 -17.40 19.90 4.83
N GLY A 55 -17.89 18.83 5.45
CA GLY A 55 -18.98 17.97 4.94
C GLY A 55 -20.12 17.78 5.96
N LEU A 56 -21.11 16.93 5.63
CA LEU A 56 -22.28 16.63 6.48
C LEU A 56 -21.91 16.10 7.87
N ARG A 57 -20.73 15.49 8.00
CA ARG A 57 -20.09 15.15 9.27
C ARG A 57 -18.72 15.82 9.28
N SER A 58 -18.51 16.74 10.21
CA SER A 58 -17.25 17.48 10.26
C SER A 58 -16.16 16.62 10.88
N GLY A 59 -14.99 16.64 10.26
CA GLY A 59 -13.80 15.91 10.68
C GLY A 59 -12.57 16.53 10.05
N ILE A 60 -11.46 15.82 10.05
CA ILE A 60 -10.26 16.17 9.29
C ILE A 60 -9.98 15.09 8.27
N TYR A 61 -9.28 15.44 7.21
CA TYR A 61 -8.82 14.46 6.23
C TYR A 61 -7.37 14.73 5.87
N ILE A 62 -6.76 13.74 5.25
CA ILE A 62 -5.40 13.83 4.75
C ILE A 62 -5.32 13.11 3.41
N HIS A 63 -4.74 13.81 2.42
CA HIS A 63 -4.42 13.22 1.13
C HIS A 63 -3.01 12.65 1.19
N VAL A 64 -2.87 11.37 0.85
CA VAL A 64 -1.59 10.67 0.78
C VAL A 64 -1.21 10.53 -0.69
N ASN A 65 -0.13 11.21 -1.09
CA ASN A 65 0.44 11.06 -2.43
C ASN A 65 1.41 9.88 -2.47
N THR A 66 1.15 8.92 -3.35
CA THR A 66 1.94 7.68 -3.53
C THR A 66 2.60 7.62 -4.90
N SER A 67 2.64 8.72 -5.65
CA SER A 67 3.20 8.77 -7.01
C SER A 67 4.68 8.33 -7.07
N GLN A 68 5.42 8.53 -5.97
CA GLN A 68 6.82 8.09 -5.83
C GLN A 68 6.99 6.56 -5.76
N CYS A 69 5.91 5.80 -5.57
CA CYS A 69 5.94 4.35 -5.41
C CYS A 69 5.78 3.59 -6.73
N GLU A 70 5.50 4.29 -7.84
CA GLU A 70 5.42 3.72 -9.19
C GLU A 70 4.49 2.50 -9.31
N PHE A 71 3.36 2.52 -8.58
CA PHE A 71 2.38 1.45 -8.63
C PHE A 71 1.77 1.34 -10.03
N SER A 72 1.75 0.12 -10.59
CA SER A 72 1.14 -0.18 -11.89
C SER A 72 -0.34 -0.61 -11.79
N SER A 73 -0.78 -0.99 -10.58
CA SER A 73 -2.17 -1.31 -10.27
C SER A 73 -2.55 -0.65 -8.93
N THR A 74 -3.85 -0.37 -8.73
CA THR A 74 -4.33 0.25 -7.49
C THR A 74 -3.91 -0.59 -6.28
N PRO A 75 -3.10 -0.06 -5.36
CA PRO A 75 -2.62 -0.82 -4.22
C PRO A 75 -3.70 -1.03 -3.17
N THR A 76 -3.52 -2.06 -2.35
CA THR A 76 -4.18 -2.14 -1.04
C THR A 76 -3.36 -1.34 -0.04
N TYR A 77 -4.00 -0.38 0.64
CA TYR A 77 -3.36 0.45 1.65
C TYR A 77 -3.75 0.01 3.07
N LEU A 78 -2.75 -0.13 3.93
CA LEU A 78 -2.89 -0.26 5.36
C LEU A 78 -2.40 1.02 6.01
N THR A 79 -3.16 1.53 6.98
CA THR A 79 -2.93 2.84 7.59
C THR A 79 -2.96 2.74 9.11
N SER A 80 -2.15 3.57 9.77
CA SER A 80 -2.04 3.68 11.22
C SER A 80 -1.83 5.13 11.64
N LEU A 81 -2.36 5.52 12.79
CA LEU A 81 -2.25 6.88 13.31
C LEU A 81 -1.35 6.91 14.55
N THR A 82 -0.18 7.52 14.42
CA THR A 82 0.84 7.68 15.49
C THR A 82 0.82 9.10 16.07
N GLY A 83 1.49 9.32 17.22
CA GLY A 83 1.53 10.60 17.95
C GLY A 83 1.67 10.42 19.46
N ASN A 84 1.38 11.45 20.25
CA ASN A 84 1.58 11.45 21.71
C ASN A 84 0.31 11.17 22.52
N SER A 85 -0.88 11.62 22.09
CA SER A 85 -2.14 11.44 22.84
C SER A 85 -3.38 11.55 21.94
N THR A 86 -4.57 11.36 22.54
CA THR A 86 -5.95 11.62 22.06
C THR A 86 -6.44 10.93 20.79
N ARG A 87 -5.57 10.24 20.06
CA ARG A 87 -5.90 9.51 18.82
C ARG A 87 -6.86 8.35 19.01
N TRP A 88 -6.91 7.77 20.22
CA TRP A 88 -7.76 6.62 20.52
C TRP A 88 -9.26 6.90 20.28
N ALA A 89 -9.68 8.16 20.35
CA ALA A 89 -11.06 8.56 20.11
C ALA A 89 -11.35 8.87 18.61
N THR A 90 -10.39 8.68 17.72
CA THR A 90 -10.63 8.87 16.28
C THR A 90 -11.13 7.59 15.62
N VAL A 91 -11.96 7.77 14.59
CA VAL A 91 -12.47 6.70 13.72
C VAL A 91 -12.12 7.00 12.26
N GLY A 92 -12.13 5.96 11.42
CA GLY A 92 -11.86 6.08 9.98
C GLY A 92 -10.38 5.96 9.58
N ILE A 93 -9.46 5.82 10.54
CA ILE A 93 -8.01 5.69 10.30
C ILE A 93 -7.70 4.58 9.28
N SER A 94 -8.33 3.42 9.44
CA SER A 94 -8.07 2.21 8.65
C SER A 94 -8.79 2.18 7.30
N THR A 95 -9.37 3.31 6.86
CA THR A 95 -10.14 3.38 5.62
C THR A 95 -9.41 4.25 4.60
N ALA A 96 -8.89 3.62 3.56
CA ALA A 96 -8.36 4.30 2.38
C ALA A 96 -9.50 4.62 1.41
N TYR A 97 -9.86 5.89 1.29
CA TYR A 97 -10.89 6.37 0.39
C TYR A 97 -10.32 6.64 -0.99
N SER A 98 -11.10 6.26 -2.02
CA SER A 98 -10.76 6.45 -3.44
C SER A 98 -9.32 6.07 -3.79
N PRO A 99 -8.84 4.87 -3.42
CA PRO A 99 -7.46 4.49 -3.65
C PRO A 99 -7.14 4.44 -5.15
N SER A 100 -5.97 4.97 -5.50
CA SER A 100 -5.43 4.97 -6.85
C SER A 100 -3.93 4.67 -6.81
N VAL A 101 -3.31 4.57 -7.99
CA VAL A 101 -1.85 4.44 -8.13
C VAL A 101 -1.10 5.71 -7.66
N MET A 102 -1.76 6.87 -7.68
CA MET A 102 -1.15 8.17 -7.34
C MET A 102 -1.42 8.60 -5.89
N GLY A 103 -2.41 8.00 -5.24
CA GLY A 103 -2.73 8.33 -3.86
C GLY A 103 -4.09 7.85 -3.40
N PHE A 104 -4.41 8.20 -2.16
CA PHE A 104 -5.66 7.90 -1.48
C PHE A 104 -5.93 8.95 -0.39
N ASP A 105 -7.17 9.05 0.05
CA ASP A 105 -7.55 9.93 1.15
C ASP A 105 -7.87 9.14 2.41
N VAL A 106 -7.57 9.68 3.59
CA VAL A 106 -8.00 9.15 4.88
C VAL A 106 -8.80 10.22 5.59
N TYR A 107 -10.02 9.86 5.99
CA TYR A 107 -10.91 10.74 6.75
C TYR A 107 -10.92 10.29 8.21
N LEU A 108 -10.75 11.26 9.11
CA LEU A 108 -10.82 11.07 10.54
C LEU A 108 -11.97 11.89 11.10
N ALA A 109 -12.74 11.26 11.98
CA ALA A 109 -13.74 11.92 12.81
C ALA A 109 -13.59 11.45 14.27
N TYR A 110 -14.18 12.18 15.21
CA TYR A 110 -14.38 11.67 16.58
C TYR A 110 -15.66 10.84 16.63
N TRP A 111 -15.64 9.75 17.40
CA TRP A 111 -16.83 8.87 17.53
C TRP A 111 -17.95 9.50 18.37
N ASP A 112 -17.62 10.43 19.26
CA ASP A 112 -18.49 11.01 20.29
C ASP A 112 -18.71 12.53 20.16
N LEU A 113 -17.81 13.26 19.50
CA LEU A 113 -17.80 14.73 19.53
C LEU A 113 -18.47 15.44 18.33
N GLY A 114 -19.13 14.72 17.41
CA GLY A 114 -19.80 15.36 16.28
C GLY A 114 -18.86 16.26 15.46
N SER A 115 -19.30 17.50 15.15
CA SER A 115 -18.50 18.49 14.41
C SER A 115 -17.37 19.07 15.26
N ALA A 116 -16.25 18.35 15.36
CA ALA A 116 -15.10 18.71 16.19
C ALA A 116 -13.84 19.03 15.36
N THR A 117 -14.00 19.49 14.12
CA THR A 117 -12.88 19.65 13.18
C THR A 117 -11.75 20.55 13.71
N GLU A 118 -12.06 21.70 14.30
CA GLU A 118 -11.02 22.59 14.84
C GLU A 118 -10.29 21.94 16.01
N TYR A 119 -11.02 21.27 16.91
CA TYR A 119 -10.42 20.52 18.01
C TYR A 119 -9.51 19.40 17.50
N MET A 120 -9.91 18.70 16.43
CA MET A 120 -9.09 17.67 15.79
C MET A 120 -7.80 18.24 15.19
N LEU A 121 -7.87 19.37 14.47
CA LEU A 121 -6.68 20.02 13.93
C LEU A 121 -5.74 20.46 15.05
N MET A 122 -6.27 21.03 16.13
CA MET A 122 -5.50 21.41 17.30
C MET A 122 -4.87 20.20 17.99
N ALA A 123 -5.62 19.12 18.20
CA ALA A 123 -5.14 17.88 18.80
C ALA A 123 -4.05 17.23 17.93
N ALA A 124 -4.23 17.20 16.61
CA ALA A 124 -3.24 16.69 15.67
C ALA A 124 -1.92 17.47 15.78
N TYR A 125 -1.99 18.79 15.88
CA TYR A 125 -0.82 19.64 16.07
C TYR A 125 -0.15 19.44 17.43
N GLN A 126 -0.91 19.57 18.53
CA GLN A 126 -0.38 19.50 19.90
C GLN A 126 0.21 18.13 20.24
N HIS A 127 -0.40 17.07 19.71
CA HIS A 127 0.02 15.70 19.98
C HIS A 127 0.84 15.09 18.85
N GLN A 128 1.29 15.90 17.89
CA GLN A 128 2.20 15.48 16.82
C GLN A 128 1.69 14.25 16.08
N TRP A 129 0.42 14.27 15.69
CA TRP A 129 -0.17 13.15 14.98
C TRP A 129 0.55 12.93 13.64
N ALA A 130 0.70 11.67 13.26
CA ALA A 130 1.21 11.33 11.94
C ALA A 130 0.51 10.07 11.43
N LEU A 131 0.10 10.11 10.17
CA LEU A 131 -0.42 8.95 9.47
C LEU A 131 0.76 8.16 8.90
N GLU A 132 0.88 6.90 9.28
CA GLU A 132 1.79 5.94 8.67
C GLU A 132 1.00 5.00 7.78
N TRP A 133 1.60 4.61 6.66
CA TRP A 133 0.92 3.78 5.69
C TRP A 133 1.85 2.81 4.97
N VAL A 134 1.26 1.70 4.53
CA VAL A 134 1.88 0.67 3.71
C VAL A 134 0.97 0.41 2.52
N GLY A 135 1.49 0.57 1.30
CA GLY A 135 0.82 0.22 0.05
C GLY A 135 1.40 -1.07 -0.52
N ILE A 136 0.52 -2.01 -0.87
CA ILE A 136 0.86 -3.30 -1.45
C ILE A 136 0.14 -3.44 -2.79
N ALA A 137 0.89 -3.56 -3.88
CA ALA A 137 0.33 -3.78 -5.21
C ALA A 137 0.95 -5.02 -5.86
N LYS A 138 0.17 -5.67 -6.72
CA LYS A 138 0.72 -6.71 -7.62
C LYS A 138 1.47 -6.01 -8.74
N THR A 139 2.71 -6.43 -8.99
CA THR A 139 3.41 -6.03 -10.22
C THR A 139 2.95 -6.96 -11.33
N HIS A 140 2.65 -6.41 -12.50
CA HIS A 140 2.44 -7.23 -13.70
C HIS A 140 3.76 -7.94 -14.03
N SER A 141 3.69 -9.27 -14.19
CA SER A 141 4.76 -10.14 -14.69
C SER A 141 4.97 -9.92 -16.18
#